data_AF-A0A6B3G5G9-F1
#
_entry.id   AF-A0A6B3G5G9-F1
#
_cell.length_a   1.000
_cell.length_b   1.000
_cell.length_c   1.000
_cell.angle_alpha   90.00
_cell.angle_beta   90.00
_cell.angle_gamma   90.00
#
_symmetry.space_group_name_H-M   'P 1'
#
loop_
_entity.id
_entity.type
_entity.pdbx_description
1 polymer ?
#
loop_
_entity_poly.entity_id
_entity_poly.type
_entity_poly.pdbx_seq_one_letter_code
_entity_poly.pdbx_strand_id
1 'polypeptide(L)'
;MLIAADKFKGSLTAVEVAEHVAAGLDRARPGTAVEALPVADGGDGTVAAAVAAGFTRHTREVTGPTGGRVTAAWALRDSTAVVELAEASGLQHLPDGVLAPLTATTRGCG
;
A
#
# COMPACT_ATOMS: atom_id res chain seq x y z
N MET A 1 -22.37 -7.35 -4.62
CA MET A 1 -21.31 -8.21 -4.04
C MET A 1 -20.19 -7.29 -3.61
N LEU A 2 -19.80 -7.34 -2.33
CA LEU A 2 -18.62 -6.62 -1.86
C LEU A 2 -17.40 -7.53 -1.97
N ILE A 3 -16.35 -7.06 -2.64
CA ILE A 3 -15.04 -7.72 -2.67
C ILE A 3 -14.11 -6.92 -1.76
N ALA A 4 -13.89 -7.43 -0.54
CA ALA A 4 -12.91 -6.90 0.39
C ALA A 4 -11.65 -7.78 0.33
N ALA A 5 -10.63 -7.33 -0.40
CA ALA A 5 -9.43 -8.12 -0.68
C ALA A 5 -8.19 -7.48 -0.07
N ASP A 6 -7.28 -8.31 0.44
CA ASP A 6 -5.91 -7.93 0.78
C ASP A 6 -4.96 -8.39 -0.34
N LYS A 7 -3.75 -7.85 -0.35
CA LYS A 7 -2.68 -8.21 -1.28
C LYS A 7 -2.22 -9.66 -1.09
N PHE A 8 -1.76 -10.27 -2.17
CA PHE A 8 -0.94 -11.47 -2.11
C PHE A 8 0.52 -11.05 -2.09
N LYS A 9 1.15 -11.13 -0.92
CA LYS A 9 2.51 -10.61 -0.70
C LYS A 9 3.50 -11.16 -1.73
N GLY A 10 4.17 -10.25 -2.45
CA GLY A 10 5.13 -10.60 -3.51
C GLY A 10 4.50 -11.05 -4.83
N SER A 11 3.18 -10.92 -5.00
CA SER A 11 2.46 -11.33 -6.20
C SER A 11 1.49 -10.26 -6.70
N LEU A 12 0.34 -10.08 -6.05
CA LEU A 12 -0.73 -9.19 -6.49
C LEU A 12 -1.04 -8.15 -5.43
N THR A 13 -1.29 -6.92 -5.85
CA THR A 13 -1.88 -5.86 -5.02
C THR A 13 -3.34 -6.22 -4.67
N ALA A 14 -3.86 -5.62 -3.60
CA ALA A 14 -5.26 -5.80 -3.21
C ALA A 14 -6.25 -5.39 -4.32
N VAL A 15 -5.89 -4.39 -5.13
CA VAL A 15 -6.68 -3.94 -6.29
C VAL A 15 -6.71 -5.02 -7.38
N GLU A 16 -5.54 -5.55 -7.76
CA GLU A 16 -5.46 -6.62 -8.78
C GLU A 16 -6.20 -7.89 -8.34
N VAL A 17 -6.12 -8.25 -7.05
CA VAL A 17 -6.92 -9.36 -6.50
C VAL A 17 -8.41 -9.08 -6.69
N ALA A 18 -8.88 -7.87 -6.36
CA ALA A 18 -10.29 -7.52 -6.51
C ALA A 18 -10.74 -7.53 -7.98
N GLU A 19 -9.91 -7.05 -8.91
CA GLU A 19 -10.17 -7.08 -10.35
C GLU A 19 -10.29 -8.50 -10.89
N HIS A 20 -9.38 -9.41 -10.49
CA HIS A 20 -9.43 -10.79 -10.92
C HIS A 20 -10.66 -11.54 -10.37
N VAL A 21 -11.04 -11.27 -9.12
CA VAL A 21 -12.27 -11.84 -8.54
C VAL A 21 -13.51 -11.29 -9.24
N ALA A 22 -13.56 -9.98 -9.49
CA ALA A 22 -14.67 -9.34 -10.21
C ALA A 22 -14.85 -9.93 -11.62
N ALA A 23 -13.76 -10.10 -12.37
CA ALA A 23 -13.78 -10.72 -13.70
C ALA A 23 -14.24 -12.19 -13.65
N GLY A 24 -13.87 -12.93 -12.61
CA GLY A 24 -14.36 -14.29 -12.39
C GLY A 24 -15.87 -14.34 -12.12
N LEU A 25 -16.36 -13.42 -11.30
CA LEU A 25 -17.79 -13.30 -10.97
C LEU A 25 -18.62 -12.91 -12.19
N ASP A 26 -18.15 -11.98 -13.00
CA ASP A 26 -18.87 -11.58 -14.21
C ASP A 26 -18.99 -12.74 -15.21
N ARG A 27 -17.93 -13.54 -15.40
CA ARG A 27 -17.99 -14.74 -16.24
C ARG A 27 -18.95 -15.81 -15.71
N ALA A 28 -18.95 -16.04 -14.40
CA ALA A 28 -19.76 -17.09 -13.79
C ALA A 28 -21.23 -16.68 -13.60
N ARG A 29 -21.48 -15.39 -13.34
CA ARG A 29 -22.81 -14.83 -13.10
C ARG A 29 -22.88 -13.38 -13.60
N PRO A 30 -23.08 -13.19 -14.92
CA PRO A 30 -23.18 -11.86 -15.53
C PRO A 30 -24.27 -11.00 -14.87
N GLY A 31 -24.02 -9.70 -14.79
CA GLY A 31 -24.95 -8.73 -14.20
C GLY A 31 -24.91 -8.66 -12.66
N THR A 32 -23.97 -9.34 -12.02
CA THR A 32 -23.71 -9.16 -10.59
C THR A 32 -23.07 -7.79 -10.35
N ALA A 33 -23.76 -6.89 -9.67
CA ALA A 33 -23.15 -5.63 -9.23
C ALA A 33 -22.01 -5.92 -8.23
N VAL A 34 -20.82 -5.41 -8.53
CA VAL A 34 -19.60 -5.59 -7.73
C VAL A 34 -19.12 -4.24 -7.21
N GLU A 35 -18.80 -4.20 -5.93
CA GLU A 35 -18.09 -3.09 -5.29
C GLU A 35 -16.78 -3.64 -4.73
N ALA A 36 -15.66 -2.99 -5.07
CA ALA A 36 -14.33 -3.40 -4.61
C ALA A 36 -13.87 -2.45 -3.50
N LEU A 37 -13.48 -3.03 -2.36
CA LEU A 37 -12.89 -2.31 -1.24
C LEU A 37 -11.57 -2.97 -0.86
N PRO A 38 -10.44 -2.53 -1.45
CA PRO A 38 -9.12 -2.98 -1.03
C PRO A 38 -8.92 -2.73 0.47
N VAL A 39 -8.48 -3.75 1.19
CA VAL A 39 -8.15 -3.68 2.61
C VAL A 39 -6.66 -3.98 2.81
N ALA A 40 -6.13 -3.55 3.94
CA ALA A 40 -4.78 -3.86 4.36
C ALA A 40 -4.74 -4.06 5.88
N ASP A 41 -3.79 -4.86 6.34
CA ASP A 41 -3.57 -5.22 7.75
C ASP A 41 -2.68 -4.22 8.52
N GLY A 42 -2.32 -3.08 7.90
CA GLY A 42 -1.39 -2.10 8.45
C GLY A 42 0.05 -2.26 7.94
N GLY A 43 0.33 -3.28 7.11
CA GLY A 43 1.59 -3.41 6.39
C GLY A 43 1.61 -2.66 5.04
N ASP A 44 2.47 -3.12 4.14
CA ASP A 44 2.64 -2.53 2.80
C ASP A 44 1.30 -2.42 2.04
N GLY A 45 0.96 -1.25 1.50
CA GLY A 45 -0.26 -1.04 0.70
C GLY A 45 -1.50 -0.57 1.46
N THR A 46 -1.39 -0.30 2.76
CA THR A 46 -2.39 0.39 3.60
C THR A 46 -2.75 1.81 3.13
N VAL A 47 -1.79 2.63 2.72
CA VAL A 47 -1.93 3.95 2.08
C VAL A 47 -2.70 3.80 0.78
N ALA A 48 -2.38 2.80 -0.04
CA ALA A 48 -3.12 2.54 -1.29
C ALA A 48 -4.58 2.15 -1.01
N ALA A 49 -4.82 1.29 -0.02
CA ALA A 49 -6.17 0.95 0.45
C ALA A 49 -6.92 2.19 0.98
N ALA A 50 -6.27 3.05 1.76
CA ALA A 50 -6.86 4.30 2.25
C ALA A 50 -7.24 5.25 1.10
N VAL A 51 -6.37 5.40 0.10
CA VAL A 51 -6.66 6.21 -1.09
C VAL A 51 -7.85 5.65 -1.87
N ALA A 52 -7.92 4.32 -2.04
CA ALA A 52 -9.07 3.66 -2.65
C ALA A 52 -10.38 3.90 -1.85
N ALA A 53 -10.26 4.05 -0.53
CA ALA A 53 -11.38 4.39 0.37
C ALA A 53 -11.68 5.90 0.47
N GLY A 54 -11.09 6.73 -0.40
CA GLY A 54 -11.38 8.17 -0.51
C GLY A 54 -10.47 9.10 0.29
N PHE A 55 -9.28 8.66 0.71
CA PHE A 55 -8.26 9.56 1.25
C PHE A 55 -7.47 10.24 0.12
N THR A 56 -6.94 11.43 0.38
CA THR A 56 -6.06 12.14 -0.55
C THR A 56 -4.63 11.65 -0.40
N ARG A 57 -3.99 11.25 -1.50
CA ARG A 57 -2.57 10.85 -1.50
C ARG A 57 -1.68 12.10 -1.44
N HIS A 58 -0.69 12.05 -0.56
CA HIS A 58 0.38 13.03 -0.44
C HIS A 58 1.74 12.35 -0.58
N THR A 59 2.75 13.10 -1.00
CA THR A 59 4.14 12.63 -1.07
C THR A 59 5.08 13.64 -0.44
N ARG A 60 6.20 13.15 0.10
CA ARG A 60 7.27 14.00 0.63
C ARG A 60 8.61 13.30 0.50
N GLU A 61 9.64 14.09 0.21
CA GLU A 61 11.02 13.61 0.27
C GLU A 61 11.49 13.50 1.73
N VAL A 62 11.92 12.31 2.14
CA VAL A 62 12.34 11.98 3.51
C VAL A 62 13.65 11.19 3.49
N THR A 63 14.22 10.94 4.67
CA THR A 63 15.43 10.11 4.82
C THR A 63 15.06 8.63 4.76
N GLY A 64 15.55 7.93 3.74
CA GLY A 64 15.42 6.49 3.56
C GLY A 64 16.27 5.66 4.54
N PRO A 65 16.16 4.32 4.51
CA PRO A 65 16.81 3.44 5.49
C PRO A 65 18.34 3.50 5.44
N THR A 66 18.93 3.85 4.30
CA THR A 66 20.39 3.98 4.11
C THR A 66 20.91 5.42 4.25
N GLY A 67 20.06 6.35 4.70
CA GLY A 67 20.40 7.78 4.79
C GLY A 67 20.19 8.58 3.50
N GLY A 68 19.99 7.92 2.36
CA GLY A 68 19.61 8.55 1.10
C GLY A 68 18.22 9.18 1.13
N ARG A 69 17.85 9.92 0.08
CA ARG A 69 16.50 10.49 -0.07
C ARG A 69 15.56 9.51 -0.74
N VAL A 70 14.36 9.38 -0.19
CA VAL A 70 13.25 8.62 -0.78
C VAL A 70 11.99 9.47 -0.80
N THR A 71 11.15 9.28 -1.82
CA THR A 71 9.81 9.88 -1.87
C THR A 71 8.84 8.93 -1.19
N ALA A 72 8.42 9.28 0.03
CA ALA A 72 7.44 8.51 0.79
C ALA A 72 6.02 9.04 0.53
N ALA A 73 5.07 8.15 0.30
CA ALA A 73 3.66 8.49 0.23
C ALA A 73 2.94 8.28 1.57
N TRP A 74 1.86 9.03 1.77
CA TRP A 74 0.92 8.89 2.88
C TRP A 74 -0.45 9.40 2.44
N ALA A 75 -1.48 9.15 3.22
CA ALA A 75 -2.85 9.56 2.88
C ALA A 75 -3.49 10.40 3.98
N LEU A 76 -4.29 11.40 3.60
CA LEU A 76 -4.99 12.29 4.51
C LEU A 76 -6.49 12.35 4.19
N ARG A 77 -7.32 12.30 5.23
CA ARG A 77 -8.74 12.66 5.16
C ARG A 77 -9.13 13.38 6.43
N ASP A 78 -9.59 14.62 6.29
CA ASP A 78 -9.89 15.52 7.41
C ASP A 78 -8.68 15.62 8.37
N SER A 79 -8.83 15.14 9.61
CA SER A 79 -7.78 15.11 10.62
C SER A 79 -7.09 13.74 10.75
N THR A 80 -7.40 12.77 9.89
CA THR A 80 -6.87 11.41 9.95
C THR A 80 -5.81 11.19 8.88
N ALA A 81 -4.57 10.96 9.31
CA ALA A 81 -3.48 10.56 8.44
C ALA A 81 -3.23 9.04 8.52
N VAL A 82 -3.01 8.42 7.36
CA VAL A 82 -2.55 7.03 7.24
C VAL A 82 -1.12 7.08 6.73
N VAL A 83 -0.19 6.56 7.53
CA VAL A 83 1.23 6.51 7.23
C VAL A 83 1.68 5.07 7.23
N GLU A 84 2.48 4.69 6.25
CA GLU A 84 3.17 3.41 6.21
C GLU A 84 4.66 3.62 6.49
N LEU A 85 5.20 2.90 7.47
CA LEU A 85 6.64 2.89 7.73
C LEU A 85 7.43 2.47 6.49
N ALA A 86 6.89 1.52 5.72
CA ALA A 86 7.56 1.00 4.53
C ALA A 86 7.79 2.08 3.47
N GLU A 87 6.90 3.05 3.32
CA GLU A 87 7.05 4.16 2.35
C GLU A 87 8.34 4.97 2.58
N ALA A 88 8.78 5.12 3.84
CA ALA A 88 10.02 5.80 4.19
C ALA A 88 11.20 4.85 4.48
N SER A 89 10.95 3.70 5.11
CA SER A 89 11.98 2.85 5.73
C SER A 89 11.85 1.37 5.35
N GLY A 90 11.10 1.08 4.30
CA GLY A 90 10.85 -0.29 3.82
C GLY A 90 12.04 -0.94 3.13
N LEU A 91 11.98 -2.27 3.04
CA LEU A 91 13.04 -3.10 2.45
C LEU A 91 13.25 -2.82 0.95
N GLN A 92 12.22 -2.34 0.24
CA GLN A 92 12.32 -1.98 -1.17
C GLN A 92 13.28 -0.80 -1.44
N HIS A 93 13.65 -0.04 -0.40
CA HIS A 93 14.60 1.07 -0.51
C HIS A 93 16.05 0.63 -0.23
N LEU A 94 16.30 -0.65 0.05
CA LEU A 94 17.65 -1.18 0.27
C LEU A 94 18.34 -1.43 -1.09
N PRO A 95 19.55 -0.88 -1.30
CA PRO A 95 20.33 -1.16 -2.50
C PRO A 95 20.55 -2.66 -2.68
N ASP A 96 20.24 -3.16 -3.87
CA ASP A 96 20.38 -4.57 -4.25
C ASP A 96 19.68 -5.56 -3.31
N GLY A 97 18.72 -5.10 -2.50
CA GLY A 97 18.03 -5.90 -1.49
C GLY A 97 18.93 -6.35 -0.32
N VAL A 98 20.11 -5.75 -0.16
CA VAL A 98 21.06 -6.13 0.91
C VAL A 98 20.56 -5.63 2.26
N LEU A 99 20.31 -6.57 3.18
CA LEU A 99 19.81 -6.27 4.52
C LEU A 99 20.88 -5.61 5.39
N ALA A 100 20.51 -4.52 6.05
CA ALA A 100 21.41 -3.74 6.89
C ALA A 100 20.78 -3.40 8.27
N PRO A 101 20.31 -4.40 9.05
CA PRO A 101 19.46 -4.16 10.22
C PRO A 101 20.13 -3.36 11.35
N LEU A 102 21.47 -3.37 11.42
CA LEU A 102 22.24 -2.64 12.43
C LEU A 102 22.55 -1.19 12.04
N THR A 103 22.44 -0.85 10.75
CA THR A 103 22.79 0.48 10.24
C THR A 103 21.63 1.20 9.58
N ALA A 104 20.53 0.51 9.30
CA ALA A 104 19.31 1.10 8.77
C ALA A 104 18.67 2.08 9.77
N THR A 105 18.06 3.15 9.26
CA THR A 105 17.39 4.18 10.06
C THR A 105 15.90 4.31 9.74
N THR A 106 15.10 4.69 10.73
CA THR A 106 13.68 5.03 10.59
C THR A 106 13.41 6.54 10.63
N ARG A 107 14.46 7.37 10.58
CA ARG A 107 14.36 8.83 10.73
C ARG A 107 13.36 9.47 9.77
N GLY A 108 13.24 8.97 8.53
CA GLY A 108 12.28 9.53 7.56
C GLY A 108 10.82 9.29 7.89
N CYS A 109 10.49 8.37 8.81
CA CYS A 109 9.12 8.12 9.24
C CYS A 109 8.63 9.10 10.32
N GLY A 110 9.55 9.69 11.09
CA GLY A 110 9.24 10.62 12.19
C GLY A 110 9.39 12.08 11.76
#